data_AF-A0A4R4QEL7-F1
#
_entry.id   AF-A0A4R4QEL7-F1
#
_cell.length_a   1.000
_cell.length_b   1.000
_cell.length_c   1.000
_cell.angle_alpha   90.00
_cell.angle_beta   90.00
_cell.angle_gamma   90.00
#
_symmetry.space_group_name_H-M   'P 1'
#
loop_
_entity.id
_entity.type
_entity.pdbx_description
1 polymer ?
#
loop_
_entity_poly.entity_id
_entity_poly.type
_entity_poly.pdbx_seq_one_letter_code
_entity_poly.pdbx_strand_id
1 'polypeptide(L)'
;MRAAELTMGRTFAVHFDHGDDFYTALAEFCVQHEVRQGFIPMFIAGMREVQLVGTCEKLENPNAPVWSSVHLENVEAVGAGTLAYDDASGNVLPHIHASVGLKAQSATAHTSHLVGAKIQFLTEMYVVEIRSPNFSRRPETDLYGVPLLRF
;
A
#
# COMPACT_ATOMS: atom_id res chain seq x y z
N MET A 1 -5.11 -19.42 -11.98
CA MET A 1 -6.14 -18.68 -11.20
C MET A 1 -6.24 -19.31 -9.82
N ARG A 2 -6.29 -18.52 -8.75
CA ARG A 2 -6.61 -18.97 -7.39
C ARG A 2 -7.78 -18.13 -6.88
N ALA A 3 -8.72 -18.74 -6.17
CA ALA A 3 -9.88 -18.06 -5.61
C ALA A 3 -10.21 -18.69 -4.25
N ALA A 4 -10.71 -17.86 -3.33
CA ALA A 4 -11.25 -18.30 -2.06
C ALA A 4 -12.45 -17.41 -1.71
N GLU A 5 -13.45 -18.03 -1.09
CA GLU A 5 -14.56 -17.30 -0.48
C GLU A 5 -14.06 -16.56 0.76
N LEU A 6 -14.49 -15.31 0.94
CA LEU A 6 -14.06 -14.48 2.05
C LEU A 6 -15.12 -14.44 3.14
N THR A 7 -14.71 -14.62 4.39
CA THR A 7 -15.51 -14.18 5.54
C THR A 7 -15.10 -12.75 5.89
N MET A 8 -16.00 -11.80 5.64
CA MET A 8 -15.77 -10.39 5.94
C MET A 8 -15.85 -10.14 7.45
N GLY A 9 -14.99 -9.26 7.95
CA GLY A 9 -14.98 -8.78 9.32
C GLY A 9 -15.59 -7.38 9.45
N ARG A 10 -14.98 -6.57 10.31
CA ARG A 10 -15.37 -5.17 10.55
C ARG A 10 -14.96 -4.30 9.36
N THR A 11 -15.69 -3.20 9.15
CA THR A 11 -15.31 -2.13 8.22
C THR A 11 -15.05 -0.86 9.01
N PHE A 12 -13.96 -0.18 8.69
CA PHE A 12 -13.51 1.02 9.39
C PHE A 12 -13.44 2.19 8.42
N ALA A 13 -13.92 3.36 8.84
CA ALA A 13 -13.46 4.62 8.26
C ALA A 13 -12.15 4.99 8.96
N VAL A 14 -11.11 5.28 8.19
CA VAL A 14 -9.78 5.61 8.70
C VAL A 14 -9.33 6.89 8.04
N HIS A 15 -8.89 7.85 8.84
CA HIS A 15 -8.18 9.03 8.38
C HIS A 15 -6.81 9.11 9.05
N PHE A 16 -5.85 9.67 8.33
CA PHE A 16 -4.53 10.03 8.85
C PHE A 16 -4.39 11.54 8.75
N ASP A 17 -3.73 12.14 9.74
CA ASP A 17 -3.68 13.58 9.92
C ASP A 17 -2.42 14.19 9.28
N HIS A 18 -2.40 15.53 9.22
CA HIS A 18 -1.25 16.26 8.71
C HIS A 18 0.05 15.87 9.43
N GLY A 19 1.06 15.52 8.65
CA GLY A 19 2.40 15.21 9.17
C GLY A 19 2.64 13.74 9.43
N ASP A 20 1.61 12.90 9.45
CA ASP A 20 1.73 11.46 9.67
C ASP A 20 2.53 10.78 8.55
N ASP A 21 3.28 9.74 8.92
CA ASP A 21 3.76 8.74 7.97
C ASP A 21 2.65 7.71 7.70
N PHE A 22 2.34 7.49 6.43
CA PHE A 22 1.24 6.63 6.02
C PHE A 22 1.37 5.19 6.54
N TYR A 23 2.59 4.62 6.50
CA TYR A 23 2.81 3.23 6.88
C TYR A 23 2.85 3.05 8.39
N THR A 24 3.46 4.00 9.11
CA THR A 24 3.41 4.02 10.58
C THR A 24 1.97 4.13 11.07
N ALA A 25 1.20 5.10 10.60
CA ALA A 25 -0.19 5.29 11.02
C ALA A 25 -1.08 4.08 10.66
N LEU A 26 -0.86 3.47 9.48
CA LEU A 26 -1.57 2.25 9.08
C LEU A 26 -1.22 1.04 9.96
N ALA A 27 0.06 0.89 10.33
CA ALA A 27 0.49 -0.17 11.24
C ALA A 27 -0.10 0.01 12.64
N GLU A 28 -0.09 1.23 13.17
CA GLU A 28 -0.71 1.57 14.45
C GLU A 28 -2.21 1.29 14.45
N PHE A 29 -2.93 1.68 13.40
CA PHE A 29 -4.34 1.32 13.21
C PHE A 29 -4.54 -0.20 13.27
N CYS A 30 -3.71 -0.97 12.55
CA CYS A 30 -3.82 -2.43 12.52
C CYS A 30 -3.59 -3.05 13.91
N VAL A 31 -2.61 -2.55 14.67
CA VAL A 31 -2.34 -3.00 16.04
C VAL A 31 -3.49 -2.63 16.97
N GLN A 32 -3.91 -1.36 16.98
CA GLN A 32 -4.94 -0.84 17.88
C GLN A 32 -6.28 -1.54 17.70
N HIS A 33 -6.65 -1.89 16.46
CA HIS A 33 -7.92 -2.52 16.13
C HIS A 33 -7.83 -4.03 15.91
N GLU A 34 -6.64 -4.62 16.12
CA GLU A 34 -6.37 -6.04 15.90
C GLU A 34 -6.72 -6.51 14.48
N VAL A 35 -6.51 -5.64 13.48
CA VAL A 35 -6.71 -5.97 12.06
C VAL A 35 -5.45 -6.63 11.53
N ARG A 36 -5.54 -7.92 11.21
CA ARG A 36 -4.42 -8.70 10.67
C ARG A 36 -4.38 -8.75 9.15
N GLN A 37 -5.53 -8.62 8.50
CA GLN A 37 -5.67 -8.79 7.07
C GLN A 37 -6.93 -8.09 6.57
N GLY A 38 -6.92 -7.71 5.30
CA GLY A 38 -7.97 -6.86 4.78
C GLY A 38 -7.72 -6.34 3.37
N PHE A 39 -8.73 -5.67 2.86
CA PHE A 39 -8.61 -4.82 1.68
C PHE A 39 -8.74 -3.36 2.10
N ILE A 40 -7.99 -2.50 1.41
CA ILE A 40 -8.24 -1.06 1.34
C ILE A 40 -8.74 -0.84 -0.08
N PRO A 41 -10.06 -0.90 -0.32
CA PRO A 41 -10.55 -0.89 -1.69
C PRO A 41 -10.31 0.44 -2.39
N MET A 42 -10.29 1.54 -1.62
CA MET A 42 -9.91 2.85 -2.10
C MET A 42 -9.48 3.76 -0.95
N PHE A 43 -8.57 4.69 -1.24
CA PHE A 43 -8.33 5.90 -0.45
C PHE A 43 -8.08 7.09 -1.37
N ILE A 44 -8.32 8.30 -0.84
CA ILE A 44 -7.83 9.56 -1.40
C ILE A 44 -6.96 10.26 -0.36
N ALA A 45 -5.93 10.99 -0.81
CA ALA A 45 -5.05 11.69 0.12
C ALA A 45 -4.33 12.89 -0.51
N GLY A 46 -4.16 13.94 0.27
CA GLY A 46 -3.20 15.00 -0.04
C GLY A 46 -1.87 14.71 0.66
N MET A 47 -0.81 14.42 -0.11
CA MET A 47 0.49 13.97 0.41
C MET A 47 1.60 14.99 0.12
N ARG A 48 2.45 15.25 1.12
CA ARG A 48 3.59 16.18 1.00
C ARG A 48 4.70 15.53 0.18
N GLU A 49 4.95 14.25 0.43
CA GLU A 49 6.05 13.48 -0.12
C GLU A 49 5.54 12.07 -0.38
N VAL A 50 5.88 11.48 -1.53
CA VAL A 50 5.64 10.07 -1.83
C VAL A 50 6.86 9.46 -2.51
N GLN A 51 7.09 8.20 -2.21
CA GLN A 51 8.04 7.34 -2.90
C GLN A 51 7.26 6.27 -3.66
N LEU A 52 7.34 6.33 -4.99
CA LEU A 52 6.74 5.35 -5.89
C LEU A 52 7.83 4.49 -6.51
N VAL A 53 7.66 3.17 -6.53
CA VAL A 53 8.59 2.28 -7.25
C VAL A 53 8.66 2.71 -8.70
N GLY A 54 9.87 2.94 -9.19
CA GLY A 54 10.10 3.49 -10.51
C GLY A 54 11.53 3.93 -10.65
N THR A 55 12.02 3.96 -11.89
CA THR A 55 13.40 4.34 -12.17
C THR A 55 13.48 5.19 -13.43
N CYS A 56 14.46 6.11 -13.45
CA CYS A 56 14.89 6.81 -14.65
C CYS A 56 16.06 6.09 -15.34
N GLU A 57 16.58 5.03 -14.73
CA GLU A 57 17.67 4.23 -15.29
C GLU A 57 17.15 3.19 -16.29
N LYS A 58 18.05 2.72 -17.15
CA LYS A 58 17.73 1.62 -18.06
C LYS A 58 17.49 0.34 -17.26
N LEU A 59 16.42 -0.37 -17.59
CA LEU A 59 16.18 -1.70 -17.03
C LEU A 59 17.13 -2.72 -17.68
N GLU A 60 17.96 -3.36 -16.87
CA GLU A 60 18.83 -4.48 -17.30
C GLU A 60 18.01 -5.75 -17.58
N ASN A 61 17.01 -6.03 -16.73
CA ASN A 61 16.04 -7.10 -16.95
C ASN A 61 14.62 -6.55 -16.80
N PRO A 62 13.85 -6.38 -17.90
CA PRO A 62 12.50 -5.82 -17.83
C PRO A 62 11.49 -6.73 -17.12
N ASN A 63 11.82 -8.01 -16.90
CA ASN A 63 10.96 -8.93 -16.16
C ASN A 63 11.21 -8.89 -14.65
N ALA A 64 12.34 -8.33 -14.20
CA ALA A 64 12.66 -8.22 -12.79
C ALA A 64 11.92 -7.01 -12.17
N PRO A 65 11.56 -7.08 -10.88
CA PRO A 65 11.05 -5.92 -10.17
C PRO A 65 12.08 -4.80 -10.11
N VAL A 66 11.60 -3.56 -10.16
CA VAL A 66 12.39 -2.37 -9.86
C VAL A 66 12.40 -2.18 -8.34
N TRP A 67 13.58 -2.02 -7.76
CA TRP A 67 13.74 -1.83 -6.31
C TRP A 67 14.05 -0.37 -5.92
N SER A 68 14.30 0.49 -6.90
CA SER A 68 14.41 1.94 -6.68
C SER A 68 13.04 2.60 -6.66
N SER A 69 13.00 3.82 -6.12
CA SER A 69 11.82 4.67 -6.10
C SER A 69 12.14 6.05 -6.68
N VAL A 70 11.10 6.70 -7.21
CA VAL A 70 11.10 8.13 -7.51
C VAL A 70 10.44 8.87 -6.36
N HIS A 71 10.99 10.03 -6.02
CA HIS A 71 10.45 10.92 -5.00
C HIS A 71 9.62 12.02 -5.66
N LEU A 72 8.37 12.17 -5.23
CA LEU A 72 7.44 13.18 -5.74
C LEU A 72 6.87 13.99 -4.57
N GLU A 73 6.65 15.28 -4.78
CA GLU A 73 6.21 16.19 -3.72
C GLU A 73 4.90 16.91 -4.06
N ASN A 74 4.16 17.26 -3.02
CA ASN A 74 2.90 18.01 -3.08
C ASN A 74 1.92 17.40 -4.09
N VAL A 75 1.47 16.18 -3.79
CA VAL A 75 0.64 15.36 -4.70
C VAL A 75 -0.77 15.17 -4.16
N GLU A 76 -1.71 14.95 -5.07
CA GLU A 76 -3.04 14.40 -4.76
C GLU A 76 -3.04 12.93 -5.18
N ALA A 77 -3.40 12.03 -4.27
CA ALA A 77 -3.33 10.59 -4.47
C ALA A 77 -4.72 9.94 -4.48
N VAL A 78 -4.90 8.96 -5.36
CA VAL A 78 -5.93 7.92 -5.26
C VAL A 78 -5.23 6.58 -5.24
N GLY A 79 -5.60 5.69 -4.33
CA GLY A 79 -4.93 4.40 -4.22
C GLY A 79 -5.80 3.32 -3.61
N ALA A 80 -5.25 2.12 -3.57
CA ALA A 80 -5.88 0.93 -3.01
C ALA A 80 -4.80 -0.06 -2.57
N GLY A 81 -5.19 -1.07 -1.80
CA GLY A 81 -4.23 -2.07 -1.37
C GLY A 81 -4.81 -3.24 -0.61
N THR A 82 -3.89 -4.08 -0.13
CA THR A 82 -4.20 -5.29 0.65
C THR A 82 -3.31 -5.37 1.87
N LEU A 83 -3.87 -5.91 2.95
CA LEU A 83 -3.19 -6.17 4.21
C LEU A 83 -3.09 -7.69 4.39
N ALA A 84 -1.89 -8.17 4.74
CA ALA A 84 -1.65 -9.57 5.06
C ALA A 84 -0.73 -9.62 6.28
N TYR A 85 -1.02 -10.52 7.22
CA TYR A 85 -0.22 -10.65 8.43
C TYR A 85 1.00 -11.52 8.18
N ASP A 86 2.12 -11.15 8.76
CA ASP A 86 3.31 -11.99 8.81
C ASP A 86 3.53 -12.46 10.24
N ASP A 87 3.30 -13.76 10.46
CA ASP A 87 3.47 -14.38 11.79
C ASP A 87 4.92 -14.32 12.28
N ALA A 88 5.91 -14.26 11.37
CA ALA A 88 7.32 -14.24 11.73
C ALA A 88 7.73 -12.89 12.33
N SER A 89 7.34 -11.78 11.70
CA SER A 89 7.62 -10.43 12.22
C SER A 89 6.57 -9.91 13.20
N GLY A 90 5.39 -10.53 13.25
CA GLY A 90 4.27 -10.07 14.06
C GLY A 90 3.60 -8.80 13.51
N ASN A 91 3.86 -8.45 12.24
CA ASN A 91 3.39 -7.22 11.63
C ASN A 91 2.44 -7.49 10.46
N VAL A 92 1.58 -6.52 10.20
CA VAL A 92 0.84 -6.46 8.93
C VAL A 92 1.78 -5.94 7.84
N LEU A 93 1.71 -6.56 6.66
CA LEU A 93 2.45 -6.21 5.46
C LEU A 93 1.51 -5.59 4.40
N PRO A 94 1.39 -4.25 4.35
CA PRO A 94 0.60 -3.57 3.33
C PRO A 94 1.21 -3.73 1.94
N HIS A 95 0.37 -3.93 0.94
CA HIS A 95 0.75 -3.79 -0.47
C HIS A 95 -0.17 -2.74 -1.10
N ILE A 96 0.37 -1.55 -1.29
CA ILE A 96 -0.36 -0.35 -1.68
C ILE A 96 0.09 0.08 -3.07
N HIS A 97 -0.87 0.36 -3.94
CA HIS A 97 -0.64 1.01 -5.23
C HIS A 97 -1.38 2.33 -5.24
N ALA A 98 -0.78 3.35 -5.84
CA ALA A 98 -1.35 4.67 -5.91
C ALA A 98 -1.09 5.31 -7.27
N SER A 99 -2.05 6.11 -7.72
CA SER A 99 -1.85 7.13 -8.75
C SER A 99 -1.79 8.49 -8.06
N VAL A 100 -0.77 9.27 -8.37
CA VAL A 100 -0.51 10.57 -7.74
C VAL A 100 -0.39 11.66 -8.80
N GLY A 101 -1.19 12.72 -8.66
CA GLY A 101 -1.15 13.90 -9.52
C GLY A 101 -0.27 15.00 -8.93
N LEU A 102 0.68 15.50 -9.71
CA LEU A 102 1.58 16.58 -9.32
C LEU A 102 0.86 17.94 -9.39
N LYS A 103 0.64 18.59 -8.25
CA LYS A 103 -0.06 19.89 -8.17
C LYS A 103 0.62 20.97 -9.00
N ALA A 104 1.95 21.02 -8.94
CA ALA A 104 2.75 22.01 -9.65
C ALA A 104 2.90 21.73 -11.15
N GLN A 105 2.42 20.58 -11.65
CA GLN A 105 2.61 20.16 -13.04
C GLN A 105 1.28 19.78 -13.70
N SER A 106 0.26 20.61 -13.52
CA SER A 106 -1.07 20.45 -14.13
C SER A 106 -1.68 19.06 -13.91
N ALA A 107 -1.52 18.52 -12.70
CA ALA A 107 -1.99 17.18 -12.32
C ALA A 107 -1.43 16.03 -13.20
N THR A 108 -0.24 16.22 -13.79
CA THR A 108 0.50 15.12 -14.42
C THR A 108 0.70 14.00 -13.42
N ALA A 109 0.36 12.77 -13.84
CA ALA A 109 0.21 11.66 -12.92
C ALA A 109 1.31 10.61 -13.06
N HIS A 110 1.67 10.02 -11.93
CA HIS A 110 2.52 8.84 -11.84
C HIS A 110 1.76 7.73 -11.10
N THR A 111 1.83 6.49 -11.59
CA THR A 111 1.12 5.36 -10.99
C THR A 111 2.08 4.21 -10.77
N SER A 112 2.19 3.73 -9.53
CA SER A 112 3.03 2.58 -9.20
C SER A 112 2.74 2.03 -7.79
N HIS A 113 3.57 1.09 -7.36
CA HIS A 113 3.65 0.63 -5.98
C HIS A 113 4.18 1.75 -5.07
N LEU A 114 3.41 2.08 -4.03
CA LEU A 114 3.81 3.03 -2.99
C LEU A 114 4.73 2.33 -1.98
N VAL A 115 5.82 2.98 -1.60
CA VAL A 115 6.78 2.46 -0.60
C VAL A 115 7.11 3.46 0.51
N GLY A 116 6.62 4.70 0.41
CA GLY A 116 6.72 5.70 1.47
C GLY A 116 5.81 6.89 1.17
N ALA A 117 5.19 7.48 2.19
CA ALA A 117 4.34 8.65 2.02
C ALA A 117 4.19 9.44 3.32
N LYS A 118 4.25 10.77 3.21
CA LYS A 118 3.97 11.71 4.29
C LYS A 118 2.71 12.52 4.00
N ILE A 119 1.78 12.54 4.94
CA ILE A 119 0.48 13.20 4.77
C ILE A 119 0.63 14.73 4.87
N GLN A 120 0.00 15.45 3.95
CA GLN A 120 -0.05 16.92 3.96
C GLN A 120 -1.40 17.47 4.43
N PHE A 121 -2.52 16.85 4.10
CA PHE A 121 -3.82 17.37 4.52
C PHE A 121 -4.54 16.32 5.34
N LEU A 122 -4.94 15.25 4.67
CA LEU A 122 -5.49 14.06 5.28
C LEU A 122 -5.38 12.89 4.31
N THR A 123 -5.57 11.70 4.85
CA THR A 123 -6.04 10.54 4.08
C THR A 123 -7.50 10.28 4.41
N GLU A 124 -8.31 9.90 3.43
CA GLU A 124 -9.65 9.36 3.63
C GLU A 124 -9.67 7.94 3.04
N MET A 125 -9.83 6.93 3.89
CA MET A 125 -9.91 5.55 3.44
C MET A 125 -10.95 4.76 4.21
N TYR A 126 -11.36 3.63 3.64
CA TYR A 126 -12.03 2.59 4.40
C TYR A 126 -11.27 1.27 4.31
N VAL A 127 -11.19 0.60 5.45
CA VAL A 127 -10.54 -0.70 5.58
C VAL A 127 -11.60 -1.76 5.80
N VAL A 128 -11.55 -2.81 5.01
CA VAL A 128 -12.44 -3.97 5.10
C VAL A 128 -11.64 -5.15 5.62
N GLU A 129 -11.85 -5.50 6.89
CA GLU A 129 -11.18 -6.64 7.54
C GLU A 129 -11.63 -7.95 6.90
N ILE A 130 -10.69 -8.89 6.73
CA ILE A 130 -10.99 -10.27 6.34
C ILE A 130 -10.72 -11.19 7.53
N ARG A 131 -11.61 -12.14 7.80
CA ARG A 131 -11.49 -13.11 8.91
C ARG A 131 -11.05 -14.48 8.43
N SER A 132 -11.35 -14.82 7.17
CA SER A 132 -10.98 -16.10 6.54
C SER A 132 -11.01 -15.95 5.02
N PRO A 133 -10.13 -16.65 4.28
CA PRO A 133 -8.96 -17.42 4.75
C PRO A 133 -7.85 -16.52 5.30
N ASN A 134 -6.78 -17.13 5.81
CA ASN A 134 -5.60 -16.39 6.28
C ASN A 134 -4.74 -15.95 5.09
N PHE A 135 -4.51 -14.65 4.99
CA PHE A 135 -3.62 -14.03 4.03
C PHE A 135 -2.19 -14.06 4.55
N SER A 136 -1.26 -14.42 3.68
CA SER A 136 0.17 -14.30 3.93
C SER A 136 0.88 -13.79 2.67
N ARG A 137 2.09 -13.25 2.84
CA ARG A 137 2.98 -12.93 1.73
C ARG A 137 4.22 -13.80 1.80
N ARG A 138 4.44 -14.63 0.78
CA ARG A 138 5.63 -15.50 0.72
C ARG A 138 6.48 -15.12 -0.49
N PRO A 139 7.79 -14.88 -0.32
CA PRO A 139 8.72 -14.73 -1.43
C PRO A 139 8.63 -15.94 -2.35
N GLU A 140 8.52 -15.70 -3.65
CA GLU A 140 8.53 -16.74 -4.66
C GLU A 140 9.86 -16.72 -5.41
N THR A 141 10.68 -17.75 -5.23
CA THR A 141 12.06 -17.78 -5.75
C THR A 141 12.10 -17.66 -7.28
N ASP A 142 11.17 -18.33 -7.97
CA ASP A 142 11.06 -18.31 -9.43
C ASP A 142 10.51 -16.98 -9.97
N LEU A 143 10.06 -16.08 -9.08
CA LEU A 143 9.56 -14.74 -9.39
C LEU A 143 10.34 -13.68 -8.61
N TYR A 144 11.67 -13.77 -8.68
CA TYR A 144 12.60 -12.77 -8.15
C TYR A 144 12.47 -12.52 -6.64
N GLY A 145 11.93 -13.48 -5.89
CA GLY A 145 11.69 -13.35 -4.46
C GLY A 145 10.58 -12.37 -4.08
N VAL A 146 9.73 -11.97 -5.04
CA VAL A 146 8.64 -11.02 -4.76
C VAL A 146 7.64 -11.66 -3.79
N PRO A 147 7.27 -10.99 -2.68
CA PRO A 147 6.30 -11.52 -1.73
C PRO A 147 4.87 -11.48 -2.31
N LEU A 148 4.38 -12.62 -2.76
CA LEU A 148 3.05 -12.74 -3.36
C LEU A 148 1.99 -13.07 -2.31
N LEU A 149 0.79 -12.51 -2.50
CA LEU A 149 -0.37 -12.87 -1.67
C LEU A 149 -0.70 -14.36 -1.83
N ARG A 150 -0.93 -15.02 -0.69
CA ARG A 150 -1.35 -16.42 -0.56
C ARG A 150 -2.50 -16.51 0.42
N PHE A 151 -3.38 -17.48 0.19
CA PHE A 151 -4.53 -17.84 1.02
C PHE A 151 -4.85 -19.32 0.81
#